data_AF-A0A0P7GY76-F1
#
_entry.id   AF-A0A0P7GY76-F1
#
_cell.length_a   1.000
_cell.length_b   1.000
_cell.length_c   1.000
_cell.angle_alpha   90.00
_cell.angle_beta   90.00
_cell.angle_gamma   90.00
#
_symmetry.space_group_name_H-M   'P 1'
#
loop_
_entity.id
_entity.type
_entity.pdbx_description
1 polymer ?
#
loop_
_entity_poly.entity_id
_entity_poly.type
_entity_poly.pdbx_seq_one_letter_code
_entity_poly.pdbx_strand_id
1 'polypeptide(L)'
;MTEYFEVHGRDGAARLGELRLADPVTTPATVDDHVEDAGSLWAQERELPAGAEDRLTVLPHRAFPPGTREPVRESFRVDHPDIDAPSAAVVSSEEARDVGADAYLLSDANGFVGHASAFKDAIVRTREAIPADTALYLSGVATPRNVATLVYAGVDLVDAKKAKVRGAEGFYLTSEGSASSRTCGSFPAPVRPASSRSRSSARVTAPSTT
;
A
#
# COMPACT_ATOMS: atom_id res chain seq x y z
N MET A 1 -19.86 6.16 -9.69
CA MET A 1 -19.37 4.88 -10.24
C MET A 1 -18.06 5.20 -10.90
N THR A 2 -16.97 4.56 -10.47
CA THR A 2 -15.65 4.84 -11.04
C THR A 2 -15.49 4.13 -12.38
N GLU A 3 -14.75 4.72 -13.31
CA GLU A 3 -14.50 4.08 -14.61
C GLU A 3 -13.39 3.04 -14.51
N TYR A 4 -12.51 3.18 -13.50
CA TYR A 4 -11.24 2.48 -13.43
C TYR A 4 -11.16 1.34 -12.41
N PHE A 5 -12.20 1.07 -11.61
CA PHE A 5 -12.22 -0.11 -10.73
C PHE A 5 -13.54 -0.90 -10.78
N GLU A 6 -13.46 -2.19 -11.10
CA GLU A 6 -14.60 -3.10 -11.15
C GLU A 6 -14.45 -4.25 -10.14
N VAL A 7 -15.55 -4.71 -9.55
CA VAL A 7 -15.58 -5.91 -8.70
C VAL A 7 -16.28 -7.05 -9.41
N HIS A 8 -15.58 -8.17 -9.62
CA HIS A 8 -16.08 -9.36 -10.31
C HIS A 8 -16.62 -10.44 -9.37
N GLY A 9 -16.09 -10.52 -8.14
CA GLY A 9 -16.48 -11.54 -7.17
C GLY A 9 -16.09 -11.19 -5.75
N ARG A 10 -16.69 -11.86 -4.77
CA ARG A 10 -16.42 -11.61 -3.34
C ARG A 10 -16.44 -12.90 -2.52
N ASP A 11 -15.63 -12.89 -1.46
CA ASP A 11 -15.72 -13.82 -0.33
C ASP A 11 -15.59 -13.02 0.98
N GLY A 12 -16.72 -12.82 1.67
CA GLY A 12 -16.80 -11.87 2.77
C GLY A 12 -16.48 -10.44 2.30
N ALA A 13 -15.54 -9.78 2.99
CA ALA A 13 -15.04 -8.47 2.61
C ALA A 13 -13.93 -8.53 1.54
N ALA A 14 -13.31 -9.71 1.33
CA ALA A 14 -12.37 -9.91 0.25
C ALA A 14 -13.10 -9.84 -1.10
N ARG A 15 -12.42 -9.28 -2.09
CA ARG A 15 -12.99 -9.12 -3.43
C ARG A 15 -11.96 -9.37 -4.51
N LEU A 16 -12.43 -10.07 -5.54
CA LEU A 16 -11.77 -10.18 -6.82
C LEU A 16 -12.26 -8.99 -7.65
N GLY A 17 -11.33 -8.11 -8.02
CA GLY A 17 -11.63 -6.93 -8.80
C GLY A 17 -10.63 -6.74 -9.93
N GLU A 18 -10.81 -5.67 -10.69
CA GLU A 18 -9.93 -5.28 -11.78
C GLU A 18 -9.75 -3.78 -11.74
N LEU A 19 -8.48 -3.36 -11.67
CA LEU A 19 -8.07 -2.01 -11.93
C LEU A 19 -7.88 -1.89 -13.46
N ARG A 20 -8.77 -1.13 -14.11
CA ARG A 20 -8.86 -1.01 -15.56
C ARG A 20 -7.85 0.02 -16.10
N LEU A 21 -6.57 -0.27 -15.87
CA LEU A 21 -5.48 0.41 -16.56
C LEU A 21 -5.44 -0.04 -18.04
N ALA A 22 -4.62 0.63 -18.85
CA ALA A 22 -4.38 0.24 -20.25
C ALA A 22 -4.04 -1.25 -20.40
N ASP A 23 -3.23 -1.78 -19.47
CA ASP A 23 -3.07 -3.21 -19.21
C ASP A 23 -3.81 -3.56 -17.89
N PRO A 24 -4.97 -4.21 -17.93
CA PRO A 24 -5.79 -4.44 -16.74
C PRO A 24 -5.08 -5.26 -15.65
N VAL A 25 -5.28 -4.87 -14.40
CA VAL A 25 -4.67 -5.52 -13.22
C VAL A 25 -5.74 -6.15 -12.35
N THR A 26 -5.76 -7.48 -12.29
CA THR A 26 -6.64 -8.22 -11.38
C THR A 26 -6.22 -8.02 -9.92
N THR A 27 -7.16 -7.61 -9.06
CA THR A 27 -6.95 -7.43 -7.62
C THR A 27 -7.54 -8.59 -6.83
N PRO A 28 -6.93 -9.01 -5.69
CA PRO A 28 -5.87 -8.33 -4.95
C PRO A 28 -4.49 -8.37 -5.61
N ALA A 29 -3.78 -7.24 -5.62
CA ALA A 29 -2.53 -7.09 -6.37
C ALA A 29 -1.43 -6.36 -5.58
N THR A 30 -0.18 -6.66 -5.93
CA THR A 30 0.96 -5.81 -5.59
C THR A 30 1.13 -4.77 -6.68
N VAL A 31 1.15 -3.48 -6.35
CA VAL A 31 1.02 -2.38 -7.34
C VAL A 31 2.30 -1.55 -7.55
N ASP A 32 3.46 -2.04 -7.11
CA ASP A 32 4.74 -1.33 -7.23
C ASP A 32 5.03 -0.80 -8.64
N ASP A 33 4.65 -1.55 -9.68
CA ASP A 33 4.92 -1.22 -11.09
C ASP A 33 3.76 -0.47 -11.77
N HIS A 34 2.65 -0.28 -11.06
CA HIS A 34 1.40 0.30 -11.58
C HIS A 34 1.02 1.62 -10.90
N VAL A 35 1.85 2.14 -10.00
CA VAL A 35 1.55 3.36 -9.23
C VAL A 35 2.59 4.44 -9.50
N GLU A 36 2.12 5.66 -9.70
CA GLU A 36 2.95 6.85 -9.78
C GLU A 36 2.50 7.88 -8.74
N ASP A 37 3.43 8.36 -7.92
CA ASP A 37 3.13 9.29 -6.82
C ASP A 37 3.52 10.73 -7.19
N ALA A 38 2.52 11.61 -7.31
CA ALA A 38 2.71 13.03 -7.59
C ALA A 38 3.41 13.77 -6.42
N GLY A 39 3.46 13.14 -5.24
CA GLY A 39 4.33 13.52 -4.14
C GLY A 39 3.65 14.33 -3.04
N SER A 40 4.39 14.50 -1.95
CA SER A 40 3.89 15.20 -0.77
C SER A 40 3.90 16.72 -0.95
N LEU A 41 2.80 17.35 -0.53
CA LEU A 41 2.60 18.79 -0.39
C LEU A 41 3.18 19.36 0.92
N TRP A 42 3.73 18.52 1.80
CA TRP A 42 4.48 18.99 2.98
C TRP A 42 5.87 19.48 2.61
N ALA A 43 6.51 18.83 1.63
CA ALA A 43 7.88 19.15 1.24
C ALA A 43 7.96 20.37 0.32
N GLN A 44 7.02 20.47 -0.62
CA GLN A 44 6.96 21.52 -1.64
C GLN A 44 5.59 21.53 -2.31
N GLU A 45 5.28 22.61 -3.01
CA GLU A 45 4.14 22.65 -3.94
C GLU A 45 4.34 21.66 -5.09
N ARG A 46 3.22 21.18 -5.63
CA ARG A 46 3.15 20.19 -6.72
C ARG A 46 2.28 20.75 -7.83
N GLU A 47 2.74 20.58 -9.06
CA GLU A 47 1.91 20.79 -10.24
C GLU A 47 0.84 19.70 -10.31
N LEU A 48 -0.28 20.01 -10.97
CA LEU A 48 -1.33 19.03 -11.21
C LEU A 48 -0.78 17.94 -12.16
N PRO A 49 -0.79 16.65 -11.78
CA PRO A 49 -0.35 15.60 -12.68
C PRO A 49 -1.34 15.46 -13.84
N ALA A 50 -0.83 15.28 -15.06
CA ALA A 50 -1.66 14.92 -16.21
C ALA A 50 -2.28 13.51 -16.06
N GLY A 51 -1.61 12.64 -15.29
CA GLY A 51 -1.95 11.22 -15.18
C GLY A 51 -1.51 10.41 -16.40
N ALA A 52 -1.71 9.10 -16.33
CA ALA A 52 -1.45 8.16 -17.41
C ALA A 52 -2.45 6.99 -17.35
N GLU A 53 -2.91 6.50 -18.50
CA GLU A 53 -3.89 5.40 -18.56
C GLU A 53 -3.32 4.05 -18.08
N ASP A 54 -1.99 3.88 -18.11
CA ASP A 54 -1.30 2.65 -17.72
C ASP A 54 -0.89 2.63 -16.23
N ARG A 55 -1.20 3.69 -15.47
CA ARG A 55 -0.83 3.81 -14.06
C ARG A 55 -1.90 4.48 -13.20
N LEU A 56 -1.98 4.00 -11.96
CA LEU A 56 -2.73 4.64 -10.89
C LEU A 56 -1.94 5.83 -10.33
N THR A 57 -2.42 7.04 -10.59
CA THR A 57 -1.78 8.28 -10.15
C THR A 57 -2.20 8.63 -8.73
N VAL A 58 -1.29 8.52 -7.77
CA VAL A 58 -1.51 9.04 -6.41
C VAL A 58 -1.44 10.56 -6.44
N LEU A 59 -2.56 11.19 -6.11
CA LEU A 59 -2.71 12.64 -6.14
C LEU A 59 -1.79 13.33 -5.11
N PRO A 60 -1.42 14.60 -5.34
CA PRO A 60 -0.66 15.38 -4.36
C PRO A 60 -1.32 15.39 -2.99
N HIS A 61 -0.55 15.13 -1.93
CA HIS A 61 -1.15 14.83 -0.64
C HIS A 61 -0.42 15.39 0.58
N ARG A 62 -1.16 15.56 1.69
CA ARG A 62 -0.62 15.76 3.04
C ARG A 62 -1.06 14.62 3.94
N ALA A 63 -0.20 13.61 4.06
CA ALA A 63 -0.39 12.54 5.02
C ALA A 63 -0.13 13.04 6.45
N PHE A 64 -0.94 12.59 7.41
CA PHE A 64 -0.79 12.93 8.82
C PHE A 64 -0.35 11.71 9.62
N PRO A 65 0.49 11.89 10.66
CA PRO A 65 0.72 10.85 11.64
C PRO A 65 -0.60 10.43 12.31
N PRO A 66 -0.74 9.14 12.67
CA PRO A 66 -1.88 8.64 13.45
C PRO A 66 -2.07 9.44 14.74
N GLY A 67 -3.32 9.76 15.09
CA GLY A 67 -3.64 10.53 16.30
C GLY A 67 -3.45 12.05 16.17
N THR A 68 -3.21 12.57 14.97
CA THR A 68 -3.23 14.01 14.70
C THR A 68 -4.61 14.58 15.03
N ARG A 69 -4.66 15.67 15.80
CA ARG A 69 -5.92 16.29 16.25
C ARG A 69 -6.71 16.87 15.07
N GLU A 70 -8.03 16.77 15.14
CA GLU A 70 -8.95 17.26 14.10
C GLU A 70 -8.66 18.69 13.63
N PRO A 71 -8.47 19.70 14.51
CA PRO A 71 -8.25 21.07 14.04
C PRO A 71 -7.00 21.23 13.17
N VAL A 72 -5.98 20.38 13.39
CA VAL A 72 -4.75 20.39 12.57
C VAL A 72 -5.04 19.78 11.21
N ARG A 73 -5.78 18.66 11.16
CA ARG A 73 -6.13 18.01 9.90
C ARG A 73 -6.97 18.91 9.02
N GLU A 74 -8.01 19.52 9.58
CA GLU A 74 -8.87 20.47 8.89
C GLU A 74 -8.07 21.64 8.32
N SER A 75 -7.15 22.22 9.11
CA SER A 75 -6.36 23.38 8.70
C SER A 75 -5.41 23.09 7.52
N PHE A 76 -4.99 21.83 7.35
CA PHE A 76 -4.04 21.42 6.32
C PHE A 76 -4.66 20.48 5.28
N ARG A 77 -5.99 20.33 5.27
CA ARG A 77 -6.71 19.49 4.33
C ARG A 77 -6.35 19.88 2.88
N VAL A 78 -6.25 18.87 2.04
CA VAL A 78 -5.93 19.03 0.62
C VAL A 78 -7.15 18.76 -0.23
N ASP A 79 -7.27 19.51 -1.32
CA ASP A 79 -8.22 19.21 -2.37
C ASP A 79 -7.75 17.98 -3.16
N HIS A 80 -8.71 17.24 -3.69
CA HIS A 80 -8.46 16.09 -4.55
C HIS A 80 -8.87 16.50 -5.96
N PRO A 81 -7.92 16.96 -6.79
CA PRO A 81 -8.25 17.42 -8.11
C PRO A 81 -8.73 16.25 -8.97
N ASP A 82 -9.71 16.53 -9.81
CA ASP A 82 -10.18 15.59 -10.83
C ASP A 82 -9.19 15.59 -12.00
N ILE A 83 -8.81 14.40 -12.45
CA ILE A 83 -7.91 14.19 -13.59
C ILE A 83 -8.53 13.15 -14.52
N ASP A 84 -8.32 13.32 -15.82
CA ASP A 84 -8.83 12.39 -16.85
C ASP A 84 -7.91 11.17 -16.98
N ALA A 85 -7.69 10.47 -15.86
CA ALA A 85 -6.82 9.32 -15.73
C ALA A 85 -7.10 8.56 -14.40
N PRO A 86 -6.70 7.27 -14.29
CA PRO A 86 -6.82 6.52 -13.04
C PRO A 86 -6.14 7.24 -11.87
N SER A 87 -6.90 7.49 -10.79
CA SER A 87 -6.48 8.33 -9.67
C SER A 87 -6.59 7.65 -8.31
N ALA A 88 -5.68 7.98 -7.40
CA ALA A 88 -5.71 7.53 -6.01
C ALA A 88 -5.62 8.71 -5.03
N ALA A 89 -6.59 8.80 -4.13
CA ALA A 89 -6.61 9.76 -3.04
C ALA A 89 -5.87 9.23 -1.82
N VAL A 90 -5.03 10.06 -1.18
CA VAL A 90 -4.41 9.73 0.10
C VAL A 90 -5.31 10.24 1.22
N VAL A 91 -5.83 9.32 2.04
CA VAL A 91 -6.75 9.62 3.14
C VAL A 91 -6.25 9.03 4.45
N SER A 92 -6.66 9.64 5.57
CA SER A 92 -6.52 9.02 6.89
C SER A 92 -7.78 8.22 7.22
N SER A 93 -7.66 7.19 8.06
CA SER A 93 -8.83 6.39 8.45
C SER A 93 -9.93 7.20 9.14
N GLU A 94 -9.56 8.30 9.81
CA GLU A 94 -10.49 9.17 10.54
C GLU A 94 -11.18 10.22 9.67
N GLU A 95 -10.64 10.53 8.49
CA GLU A 95 -11.20 11.53 7.55
C GLU A 95 -11.56 10.93 6.18
N ALA A 96 -11.55 9.60 6.07
CA ALA A 96 -11.97 8.91 4.86
C ALA A 96 -13.39 9.34 4.49
N ARG A 97 -13.58 9.67 3.21
CA ARG A 97 -14.85 10.08 2.61
C ARG A 97 -14.75 9.90 1.10
N ASP A 98 -15.89 9.88 0.42
CA ASP A 98 -15.91 9.95 -1.02
C ASP A 98 -15.36 11.30 -1.51
N VAL A 99 -14.28 11.25 -2.28
CA VAL A 99 -13.64 12.39 -2.95
C VAL A 99 -13.55 12.18 -4.47
N GLY A 100 -14.23 11.16 -5.01
CA GLY A 100 -14.26 10.90 -6.45
C GLY A 100 -13.05 10.17 -7.03
N ALA A 101 -12.12 9.68 -6.21
CA ALA A 101 -10.96 8.91 -6.70
C ALA A 101 -11.30 7.43 -6.93
N ASP A 102 -10.54 6.76 -7.81
CA ASP A 102 -10.70 5.33 -8.14
C ASP A 102 -10.13 4.41 -7.06
N ALA A 103 -9.12 4.89 -6.36
CA ALA A 103 -8.50 4.20 -5.24
C ALA A 103 -8.26 5.13 -4.04
N TYR A 104 -8.21 4.54 -2.85
CA TYR A 104 -7.96 5.25 -1.59
C TYR A 104 -6.74 4.64 -0.91
N LEU A 105 -5.69 5.42 -0.74
CA LEU A 105 -4.46 5.05 -0.04
C LEU A 105 -4.56 5.49 1.43
N LEU A 106 -4.52 4.54 2.35
CA LEU A 106 -4.63 4.82 3.77
C LEU A 106 -3.27 5.24 4.37
N SER A 107 -3.11 6.54 4.68
CA SER A 107 -1.82 7.11 5.08
C SER A 107 -1.37 6.72 6.49
N ASP A 108 -2.32 6.50 7.39
CA ASP A 108 -2.10 6.19 8.81
C ASP A 108 -1.97 4.68 9.08
N ALA A 109 -2.02 3.84 8.04
CA ALA A 109 -1.92 2.38 8.13
C ALA A 109 -0.71 1.89 8.94
N ASN A 110 0.45 2.53 8.76
CA ASN A 110 1.68 2.19 9.50
C ASN A 110 1.55 2.37 11.02
N GLY A 111 0.68 3.29 11.47
CA GLY A 111 0.39 3.51 12.88
C GLY A 111 -0.25 2.33 13.60
N PHE A 112 -0.99 1.52 12.85
CA PHE A 112 -1.72 0.39 13.39
C PHE A 112 -0.93 -0.93 13.34
N VAL A 113 0.27 -0.92 12.76
CA VAL A 113 1.14 -2.10 12.74
C VAL A 113 1.48 -2.52 14.17
N GLY A 114 1.15 -3.77 14.51
CA GLY A 114 1.28 -4.30 15.89
C GLY A 114 0.00 -4.19 16.73
N HIS A 115 -1.04 -3.52 16.24
CA HIS A 115 -2.32 -3.33 16.92
C HIS A 115 -3.49 -3.84 16.04
N ALA A 116 -3.66 -5.17 15.98
CA ALA A 116 -4.57 -5.81 15.02
C ALA A 116 -6.02 -5.31 15.07
N SER A 117 -6.59 -5.10 16.26
CA SER A 117 -7.97 -4.59 16.39
C SER A 117 -8.09 -3.19 15.81
N ALA A 118 -7.19 -2.28 16.20
CA ALA A 118 -7.20 -0.91 15.70
C ALA A 118 -7.01 -0.85 14.18
N PHE A 119 -6.17 -1.73 13.63
CA PHE A 119 -5.97 -1.79 12.18
C PHE A 119 -7.23 -2.25 11.45
N LYS A 120 -7.86 -3.32 11.94
CA LYS A 120 -9.13 -3.81 11.38
C LYS A 120 -10.22 -2.74 11.47
N ASP A 121 -10.34 -2.03 12.59
CA ASP A 121 -11.33 -0.97 12.76
C ASP A 121 -11.06 0.22 11.83
N ALA A 122 -9.78 0.56 11.58
CA ALA A 122 -9.41 1.59 10.60
C ALA A 122 -9.79 1.20 9.16
N ILE A 123 -9.57 -0.06 8.77
CA ILE A 123 -9.96 -0.59 7.46
C ILE A 123 -11.48 -0.56 7.29
N VAL A 124 -12.23 -1.07 8.29
CA VAL A 124 -13.70 -1.10 8.26
C VAL A 124 -14.26 0.31 8.15
N ARG A 125 -13.81 1.24 9.00
CA ARG A 125 -14.24 2.64 8.97
C ARG A 125 -14.00 3.27 7.59
N THR A 126 -12.82 3.05 7.03
CA THR A 126 -12.48 3.58 5.70
C THR A 126 -13.42 2.99 4.64
N ARG A 127 -13.67 1.68 4.68
CA ARG A 127 -14.58 0.98 3.76
C ARG A 127 -16.02 1.44 3.84
N GLU A 128 -16.49 1.80 5.02
CA GLU A 128 -17.83 2.34 5.22
C GLU A 128 -17.97 3.77 4.69
N ALA A 129 -16.86 4.51 4.55
CA ALA A 129 -16.86 5.91 4.15
C ALA A 129 -16.58 6.15 2.66
N ILE A 130 -15.97 5.19 1.96
CA ILE A 130 -15.63 5.28 0.53
C ILE A 130 -16.60 4.46 -0.33
N PRO A 131 -16.77 4.77 -1.62
CA PRO A 131 -17.65 4.00 -2.51
C PRO A 131 -17.24 2.52 -2.63
N ALA A 132 -18.23 1.64 -2.73
CA ALA A 132 -18.02 0.18 -2.75
C ALA A 132 -17.30 -0.33 -4.01
N ASP A 133 -17.21 0.50 -5.05
CA ASP A 133 -16.58 0.31 -6.35
C ASP A 133 -15.26 1.09 -6.49
N THR A 134 -14.58 1.36 -5.37
CA THR A 134 -13.25 1.99 -5.36
C THR A 134 -12.24 1.09 -4.66
N ALA A 135 -10.99 1.05 -5.11
CA ALA A 135 -9.94 0.23 -4.50
C ALA A 135 -9.47 0.79 -3.14
N LEU A 136 -9.10 -0.08 -2.20
CA LEU A 136 -8.40 0.30 -0.96
C LEU A 136 -6.96 -0.18 -1.03
N TYR A 137 -6.04 0.76 -0.86
CA TYR A 137 -4.60 0.56 -0.95
C TYR A 137 -3.94 0.79 0.41
N LEU A 138 -3.15 -0.20 0.87
CA LEU A 138 -2.27 -0.05 2.01
C LEU A 138 -0.79 -0.09 1.60
N SER A 139 -0.09 1.02 1.83
CA SER A 139 1.33 1.15 1.48
C SER A 139 2.27 0.78 2.63
N GLY A 140 3.31 -0.01 2.36
CA GLY A 140 4.42 -0.26 3.29
C GLY A 140 4.12 -1.13 4.52
N VAL A 141 2.96 -1.80 4.57
CA VAL A 141 2.53 -2.63 5.72
C VAL A 141 2.41 -4.12 5.41
N ALA A 142 2.30 -4.47 4.13
CA ALA A 142 2.09 -5.84 3.70
C ALA A 142 3.37 -6.68 3.82
N THR A 143 3.18 -7.92 4.21
CA THR A 143 4.19 -8.97 4.31
C THR A 143 3.55 -10.27 3.83
N PRO A 144 4.35 -11.26 3.39
CA PRO A 144 3.81 -12.57 3.03
C PRO A 144 2.98 -13.22 4.16
N ARG A 145 3.28 -12.89 5.43
CA ARG A 145 2.55 -13.41 6.60
C ARG A 145 1.16 -12.80 6.83
N ASN A 146 0.97 -11.52 6.50
CA ASN A 146 -0.28 -10.81 6.83
C ASN A 146 -1.14 -10.45 5.62
N VAL A 147 -0.62 -10.55 4.39
CA VAL A 147 -1.33 -10.07 3.19
C VAL A 147 -2.69 -10.75 3.00
N ALA A 148 -2.80 -12.06 3.27
CA ALA A 148 -4.08 -12.76 3.19
C ALA A 148 -5.12 -12.21 4.18
N THR A 149 -4.69 -11.84 5.39
CA THR A 149 -5.58 -11.23 6.39
C THR A 149 -5.99 -9.81 6.01
N LEU A 150 -5.06 -9.02 5.43
CA LEU A 150 -5.38 -7.68 4.94
C LEU A 150 -6.41 -7.75 3.79
N VAL A 151 -6.21 -8.66 2.85
CA VAL A 151 -7.16 -8.93 1.76
C VAL A 151 -8.52 -9.36 2.33
N TYR A 152 -8.53 -10.27 3.29
CA TYR A 152 -9.77 -10.71 3.94
C TYR A 152 -10.49 -9.58 4.69
N ALA A 153 -9.76 -8.59 5.20
CA ALA A 153 -10.32 -7.38 5.79
C ALA A 153 -10.86 -6.39 4.75
N GLY A 154 -10.69 -6.67 3.45
CA GLY A 154 -11.18 -5.85 2.36
C GLY A 154 -10.15 -4.88 1.79
N VAL A 155 -8.85 -5.22 1.81
CA VAL A 155 -7.80 -4.47 1.10
C VAL A 155 -7.58 -5.08 -0.29
N ASP A 156 -7.42 -4.25 -1.33
CA ASP A 156 -7.21 -4.74 -2.70
C ASP A 156 -5.78 -4.58 -3.16
N LEU A 157 -5.17 -3.45 -2.83
CA LEU A 157 -3.85 -3.08 -3.33
C LEU A 157 -2.86 -3.05 -2.17
N VAL A 158 -1.67 -3.58 -2.41
CA VAL A 158 -0.53 -3.55 -1.50
C VAL A 158 0.76 -3.26 -2.26
N ASP A 159 1.85 -2.96 -1.56
CA ASP A 159 3.17 -2.84 -2.15
C ASP A 159 4.21 -3.72 -1.47
N ALA A 160 5.36 -3.89 -2.13
CA ALA A 160 6.51 -4.61 -1.63
C ALA A 160 7.49 -3.71 -0.84
N LYS A 161 7.15 -2.45 -0.50
CA LYS A 161 8.08 -1.52 0.17
C LYS A 161 8.56 -2.07 1.50
N LYS A 162 7.66 -2.69 2.29
CA LYS A 162 8.05 -3.34 3.57
C LYS A 162 9.04 -4.48 3.36
N ALA A 163 8.81 -5.30 2.34
CA ALA A 163 9.71 -6.41 2.01
C ALA A 163 11.08 -5.90 1.54
N LYS A 164 11.12 -4.85 0.72
CA LYS A 164 12.36 -4.18 0.27
C LYS A 164 13.15 -3.62 1.46
N VAL A 165 12.51 -2.89 2.37
CA VAL A 165 13.15 -2.36 3.59
C VAL A 165 13.67 -3.48 4.48
N ARG A 166 12.86 -4.51 4.76
CA ARG A 166 13.29 -5.66 5.57
C ARG A 166 14.45 -6.42 4.93
N GLY A 167 14.45 -6.56 3.60
CA GLY A 167 15.56 -7.15 2.86
C GLY A 167 16.86 -6.38 3.05
N ALA A 168 16.81 -5.04 2.98
CA ALA A 168 17.95 -4.18 3.23
C ALA A 168 18.46 -4.26 4.69
N GLU A 169 17.57 -4.47 5.66
CA GLU A 169 17.92 -4.76 7.07
C GLU A 169 18.48 -6.19 7.27
N GLY A 170 18.56 -6.99 6.20
CA GLY A 170 19.06 -8.36 6.26
C GLY A 170 18.05 -9.37 6.78
N PHE A 171 16.75 -9.14 6.60
CA PHE A 171 15.69 -10.10 6.90
C PHE A 171 15.13 -10.74 5.64
N TYR A 172 14.81 -12.03 5.75
CA TYR A 172 14.05 -12.79 4.76
C TYR A 172 12.62 -13.00 5.28
N LEU A 173 11.62 -12.60 4.50
CA LEU A 173 10.20 -12.73 4.87
C LEU A 173 9.58 -13.98 4.25
N THR A 174 8.71 -14.65 5.02
CA THR A 174 7.96 -15.85 4.63
C THR A 174 6.50 -15.72 5.10
N SER A 175 5.62 -16.63 4.65
CA SER A 175 4.25 -16.73 5.18
C SER A 175 4.23 -16.98 6.69
N GLU A 176 5.24 -17.67 7.22
CA GLU A 176 5.33 -18.01 8.64
C GLU A 176 5.96 -16.90 9.50
N GLY A 177 6.67 -15.94 8.89
CA GLY A 177 7.30 -14.85 9.62
C GLY A 177 8.54 -14.28 8.95
N SER A 178 9.57 -13.99 9.75
CA SER A 178 10.80 -13.40 9.26
C SER A 178 12.01 -14.09 9.89
N ALA A 179 13.02 -14.36 9.08
CA ALA A 179 14.31 -14.88 9.53
C ALA A 179 15.41 -13.85 9.29
N SER A 180 16.27 -13.61 10.29
CA SER A 180 17.47 -12.81 10.07
C SER A 180 18.47 -13.58 9.22
N SER A 181 19.03 -12.95 8.18
CA SER A 181 20.11 -13.50 7.36
C SER A 181 21.36 -13.87 8.17
N ARG A 182 21.56 -13.26 9.35
CA ARG A 182 22.68 -13.57 10.26
C ARG A 182 22.48 -14.90 10.99
N THR A 183 21.24 -15.26 11.29
CA THR A 183 20.88 -16.43 12.12
C THR A 183 20.26 -17.56 11.29
N CYS A 184 19.86 -17.31 10.04
CA CYS A 184 19.14 -18.28 9.24
C CYS A 184 20.03 -19.47 8.81
N GLY A 185 19.53 -20.68 9.09
CA GLY A 185 20.16 -21.96 8.79
C GLY A 185 20.08 -22.36 7.30
N SER A 186 19.05 -21.92 6.62
CA SER A 186 18.75 -22.28 5.24
C SER A 186 17.58 -21.43 4.81
N PHE A 187 17.58 -20.94 3.58
CA PHE A 187 16.43 -20.20 3.07
C PHE A 187 15.26 -21.17 2.82
N PRO A 188 14.12 -20.99 3.51
CA PRO A 188 12.96 -21.84 3.33
C PRO A 188 12.13 -21.31 2.16
N ALA A 189 12.59 -21.51 0.92
CA ALA A 189 11.79 -21.56 -0.32
C ALA A 189 12.69 -21.56 -1.56
N PRO A 190 12.27 -22.20 -2.66
CA PRO A 190 12.92 -22.08 -3.97
C PRO A 190 12.42 -20.84 -4.71
N VAL A 191 12.75 -19.62 -4.24
CA VAL A 191 12.50 -18.38 -5.01
C VAL A 191 13.84 -17.76 -5.35
N ARG A 192 14.13 -17.43 -6.62
CA ARG A 192 15.40 -16.76 -6.97
C ARG A 192 15.43 -15.41 -6.23
N PRO A 193 16.43 -15.18 -5.35
CA PRO A 193 17.80 -15.71 -5.42
C PRO A 193 18.11 -16.92 -4.52
N ALA A 194 17.21 -17.36 -3.63
CA ALA A 194 17.44 -18.45 -2.65
C ALA A 194 17.82 -19.80 -3.29
N SER A 195 17.35 -20.10 -4.51
CA SER A 195 17.75 -21.31 -5.25
C SER A 195 19.14 -21.24 -5.87
N SER A 196 19.77 -20.06 -5.92
CA SER A 196 21.07 -19.81 -6.59
C SER A 196 22.17 -19.29 -5.66
N ARG A 197 21.86 -19.01 -4.39
CA ARG A 197 22.78 -18.38 -3.44
C ARG A 197 22.92 -19.20 -2.17
N SER A 198 24.15 -19.64 -1.89
CA SER A 198 24.51 -20.19 -0.58
C SER A 198 24.71 -19.05 0.44
N ARG A 199 24.64 -19.38 1.74
CA ARG A 199 24.75 -18.40 2.84
C ARG A 199 25.93 -17.44 2.72
N SER A 200 27.08 -17.92 2.23
CA SER A 200 28.30 -17.12 2.12
C SER A 200 28.16 -15.97 1.12
N SER A 201 27.34 -16.13 0.08
CA SER A 201 27.13 -15.12 -0.97
C SER A 201 26.16 -14.00 -0.58
N ALA A 202 25.34 -14.17 0.45
CA ALA A 202 24.38 -13.17 0.92
C ALA A 202 24.96 -12.23 2.01
N ARG A 203 26.18 -12.51 2.50
CA ARG A 203 26.82 -11.79 3.61
C ARG A 203 27.67 -10.58 3.15
N VAL A 204 27.87 -10.40 1.86
CA VAL A 204 28.71 -9.31 1.32
C VAL A 204 27.85 -8.09 1.02
N THR A 205 27.83 -7.15 1.96
CA THR A 205 27.94 -5.68 1.80
C THR A 205 27.45 -5.00 3.08
N ALA A 206 28.32 -4.86 4.07
CA ALA A 206 28.26 -3.73 4.99
C ALA A 206 29.61 -3.02 4.84
N PRO A 207 29.65 -1.75 4.42
CA PRO A 207 30.91 -1.02 4.40
C PRO A 207 31.42 -0.89 5.83
N SER A 208 32.65 -1.33 6.05
CA SER A 208 33.38 -1.13 7.30
C SER A 208 33.66 0.37 7.46
N THR A 209 32.89 1.05 8.32
CA THR A 209 33.25 2.37 8.81
C THR A 209 34.48 2.23 9.71
N THR A 210 35.57 2.88 9.29
CA THR A 210 36.75 3.14 10.12
C THR A 210 36.61 4.54 10.70
#